data_AF-A0A9P6BH70-F1
#
_entry.id   AF-A0A9P6BH70-F1
#
_cell.length_a   1.000
_cell.length_b   1.000
_cell.length_c   1.000
_cell.angle_alpha   90.00
_cell.angle_beta   90.00
_cell.angle_gamma   90.00
#
_symmetry.space_group_name_H-M   'P 1'
#
loop_
_entity.id
_entity.type
_entity.pdbx_description
1 polymer ?
#
loop_
_entity_poly.entity_id
_entity_poly.type
_entity_poly.pdbx_seq_one_letter_code
_entity_poly.pdbx_strand_id
1 'polypeptide(L)'
;MHIVPRGNAEDIVTTSVNFSNPYGLSSVYGSILANKVLSEDKYRFDIVISNSKDLAHRSTPKILPPPAPLPPSACTSASMCARRDMLLSLLKDVHSVDVCFVFPSDKTYPMAGLWAHRTILSRHKVFEELILEATEALGATNGSQGTKSTLEQDGDEEKSVKPSTSSSSSAKEESSGMPSILTIQVDKFSLATMCSILYFIYAGEVQLSIAPSQFAISKAESVLVFYDTQGKTRQSVRWDPLSTDSAWKLKDVTWQELGLAAEFYGLGELGAICEKEIAEMLSASNAVDILFNVGCHSEKVKKKAVDYIAEHMGSLFVGEGNPFESFRDHPACLDMVIEVLRVKATKKA
;
A
#
# COMPACT_ATOMS: atom_id res chain seq x y z
N MET A 1 -13.21 -9.79 19.18
CA MET A 1 -13.16 -9.49 20.64
C MET A 1 -12.81 -8.02 20.77
N HIS A 2 -13.58 -7.22 21.51
CA HIS A 2 -13.26 -5.79 21.71
C HIS A 2 -12.51 -5.63 23.02
N ILE A 3 -11.23 -5.23 22.95
CA ILE A 3 -10.44 -4.91 24.14
C ILE A 3 -10.34 -3.40 24.22
N VAL A 4 -10.94 -2.82 25.27
CA VAL A 4 -10.88 -1.38 25.55
C VAL A 4 -9.69 -1.14 26.48
N PRO A 5 -8.68 -0.33 26.10
CA PRO A 5 -7.55 -0.08 26.97
C PRO A 5 -7.91 0.73 28.21
N ARG A 6 -7.22 0.41 29.31
CA ARG A 6 -7.00 1.29 30.46
C ARG A 6 -5.47 1.41 30.64
N GLY A 7 -4.84 2.40 29.99
CA GLY A 7 -3.41 2.65 30.16
C GLY A 7 -2.74 3.39 29.01
N ASN A 8 -1.56 3.96 29.27
CA ASN A 8 -0.76 4.76 28.33
C ASN A 8 -0.25 3.91 27.14
N ALA A 9 -0.11 4.57 25.99
CA ALA A 9 -0.01 3.99 24.64
C ALA A 9 1.34 3.33 24.25
N GLU A 10 2.21 3.00 25.21
CA GLU A 10 3.56 2.48 24.91
C GLU A 10 3.74 0.97 25.11
N ASP A 11 2.79 0.26 25.73
CA ASP A 11 3.00 -1.13 26.09
C ASP A 11 2.25 -2.14 25.21
N ILE A 12 2.95 -3.22 24.91
CA ILE A 12 2.49 -4.43 24.22
C ILE A 12 1.08 -4.83 24.71
N VAL A 13 0.15 -4.99 23.78
CA VAL A 13 -1.19 -5.53 24.11
C VAL A 13 -1.06 -7.04 24.21
N THR A 14 -1.16 -7.55 25.44
CA THR A 14 -1.24 -8.98 25.69
C THR A 14 -2.70 -9.38 25.79
N THR A 15 -3.13 -10.34 24.95
CA THR A 15 -4.45 -10.95 25.06
C THR A 15 -4.30 -12.44 25.35
N SER A 16 -5.17 -12.97 26.20
CA SER A 16 -5.28 -14.40 26.42
C SER A 16 -6.60 -14.89 25.86
N VAL A 17 -6.58 -16.05 25.21
CA VAL A 17 -7.81 -16.77 24.87
C VAL A 17 -7.77 -18.12 25.55
N ASN A 18 -8.77 -18.34 26.40
CA ASN A 18 -8.91 -19.58 27.15
C ASN A 18 -9.79 -20.54 26.35
N PHE A 19 -9.32 -21.77 26.13
CA PHE A 19 -10.10 -22.83 25.53
C PHE A 19 -10.33 -23.94 26.54
N SER A 20 -11.59 -24.36 26.67
CA SER A 20 -11.93 -25.61 27.32
C SER A 20 -11.74 -26.75 26.31
N ASN A 21 -10.68 -27.54 26.48
CA ASN A 21 -10.50 -28.80 25.77
C ASN A 21 -10.93 -29.94 26.73
N PRO A 22 -11.52 -31.06 26.26
CA PRO A 22 -11.78 -32.24 27.08
C PRO A 22 -10.60 -32.76 27.92
N TYR A 23 -9.36 -32.36 27.61
CA TYR A 23 -8.15 -32.71 28.36
C TYR A 23 -7.66 -31.63 29.35
N GLY A 24 -8.40 -30.53 29.53
CA GLY A 24 -8.06 -29.45 30.46
C GLY A 24 -8.22 -28.06 29.87
N LEU A 25 -8.05 -27.04 30.72
CA LEU A 25 -7.98 -25.65 30.30
C LEU A 25 -6.59 -25.38 29.70
N SER A 26 -6.55 -25.10 28.41
CA SER A 26 -5.33 -24.58 27.76
C SER A 26 -5.55 -23.13 27.40
N SER A 27 -4.72 -22.24 27.94
CA SER A 27 -4.67 -20.84 27.54
C SER A 27 -3.61 -20.64 26.46
N VAL A 28 -3.96 -19.89 25.42
CA VAL A 28 -3.00 -19.40 24.42
C VAL A 28 -2.84 -17.90 24.65
N TYR A 29 -1.60 -17.44 24.73
CA TYR A 29 -1.26 -16.03 24.89
C TYR A 29 -0.70 -15.50 23.57
N GLY A 30 -1.22 -14.37 23.12
CA GLY A 30 -0.70 -13.61 21.99
C GLY A 30 -0.30 -12.20 22.45
N SER A 31 0.85 -11.73 22.00
CA SER A 31 1.31 -10.36 22.23
C SER A 31 1.42 -9.67 20.88
N ILE A 32 0.78 -8.50 20.75
CA ILE A 32 0.89 -7.66 19.56
C ILE A 32 1.30 -6.26 19.99
N LEU A 33 2.17 -5.63 19.21
CA LEU A 33 2.55 -4.25 19.44
C LEU A 33 1.32 -3.35 19.28
N ALA A 34 0.99 -2.57 20.31
CA ALA A 34 -0.18 -1.69 20.35
C ALA A 34 -0.30 -0.82 19.10
N ASN A 35 0.81 -0.21 18.68
CA ASN A 35 0.89 0.65 17.50
C ASN A 35 0.58 -0.05 16.17
N LYS A 36 0.65 -1.38 16.10
CA LYS A 36 0.34 -2.16 14.89
C LYS A 36 -1.13 -2.53 14.73
N VAL A 37 -1.90 -2.45 15.81
CA VAL A 37 -3.33 -2.83 15.83
C VAL A 37 -4.24 -1.70 16.31
N LEU A 38 -3.69 -0.53 16.63
CA LEU A 38 -4.45 0.66 17.00
C LEU A 38 -5.02 1.34 15.74
N SER A 39 -6.34 1.42 15.66
CA SER A 39 -7.08 2.11 14.61
C SER A 39 -8.24 2.87 15.25
N GLU A 40 -8.31 4.19 15.05
CA GLU A 40 -9.36 5.06 15.62
C GLU A 40 -9.48 4.92 17.16
N ASP A 41 -8.34 4.98 17.86
CA ASP A 41 -8.25 4.79 19.32
C ASP A 41 -8.80 3.44 19.85
N LYS A 42 -8.94 2.46 18.96
CA LYS A 42 -9.40 1.10 19.30
C LYS A 42 -8.43 0.07 18.74
N TYR A 43 -8.13 -0.97 19.52
CA TYR A 43 -7.39 -2.10 19.00
C TYR A 43 -8.30 -2.97 18.13
N ARG A 44 -7.94 -3.10 16.85
CA ARG A 44 -8.65 -3.95 15.88
C ARG A 44 -7.69 -5.04 15.39
N PHE A 45 -7.99 -6.27 15.73
CA PHE A 45 -7.29 -7.45 15.22
C PHE A 45 -8.19 -8.67 15.30
N ASP A 46 -8.00 -9.60 14.36
CA ASP A 46 -8.72 -10.86 14.33
C ASP A 46 -7.81 -11.97 14.87
N ILE A 47 -8.33 -12.73 15.83
CA ILE A 47 -7.66 -13.95 16.32
C ILE A 47 -8.30 -15.12 15.58
N VAL A 48 -7.58 -15.67 14.60
CA VAL A 48 -8.02 -16.86 13.86
C VAL A 48 -7.33 -18.08 14.47
N ILE A 49 -8.12 -19.01 15.00
CA ILE A 49 -7.63 -20.24 15.61
C ILE A 49 -8.13 -21.39 14.76
N SER A 50 -7.20 -22.04 14.06
CA SER A 50 -7.51 -23.18 13.21
C SER A 50 -6.89 -24.43 13.81
N ASN A 51 -7.70 -25.48 13.97
CA ASN A 51 -7.21 -26.81 14.28
C ASN A 51 -6.85 -27.46 12.94
N SER A 52 -5.56 -27.64 12.65
CA SER A 52 -5.03 -27.89 11.29
C SER A 52 -5.45 -29.23 10.64
N LYS A 53 -6.44 -29.95 11.20
CA LYS A 53 -6.99 -31.16 10.59
C LYS A 53 -8.06 -30.89 9.52
N ASP A 54 -8.72 -29.72 9.52
CA ASP A 54 -9.82 -29.41 8.58
C ASP A 54 -9.41 -28.59 7.35
N LEU A 55 -8.19 -28.05 7.31
CA LEU A 55 -7.68 -27.31 6.14
C LEU A 55 -7.26 -28.22 4.97
N ALA A 56 -7.05 -29.51 5.22
CA ALA A 56 -6.65 -30.49 4.19
C ALA A 56 -7.82 -31.01 3.33
N HIS A 57 -9.08 -30.71 3.69
CA HIS A 57 -10.27 -31.25 3.00
C HIS A 57 -11.16 -30.21 2.33
N ARG A 58 -10.62 -29.00 2.04
CA ARG A 58 -11.35 -28.06 1.17
C ARG A 58 -11.39 -28.63 -0.25
N SER A 59 -12.58 -29.10 -0.59
CA SER A 59 -12.96 -29.87 -1.76
C SER A 59 -12.45 -29.21 -3.04
N THR A 60 -11.75 -29.98 -3.86
CA THR A 60 -11.56 -29.64 -5.27
C THR A 60 -12.95 -29.43 -5.91
N PRO A 61 -13.20 -28.30 -6.59
CA PRO A 61 -14.43 -28.14 -7.35
C PRO A 61 -14.50 -29.26 -8.40
N LYS A 62 -15.65 -29.93 -8.48
CA LYS A 62 -15.96 -30.90 -9.55
C LYS A 62 -15.71 -30.21 -10.89
N ILE A 63 -14.64 -30.63 -11.57
CA ILE A 63 -14.30 -30.21 -12.92
C ILE A 63 -15.44 -30.66 -13.83
N LEU A 64 -16.23 -29.70 -14.32
CA LEU A 64 -17.11 -29.93 -15.47
C LEU A 64 -16.23 -30.25 -16.69
N PRO A 65 -16.64 -31.19 -17.56
CA PRO A 65 -15.92 -31.46 -18.80
C PRO A 65 -15.80 -30.16 -19.63
N PRO A 66 -14.67 -29.95 -20.30
CA PRO A 66 -14.42 -28.73 -21.06
C PRO A 66 -15.52 -28.54 -22.11
N PRO A 67 -16.08 -27.33 -22.23
CA PRO A 67 -17.05 -27.04 -23.28
C PRO A 67 -16.43 -27.29 -24.65
N ALA A 68 -17.25 -27.85 -25.57
CA ALA A 68 -16.83 -28.14 -26.93
C ALA A 68 -16.18 -26.88 -27.58
N PRO A 69 -15.08 -27.04 -28.33
CA PRO A 69 -14.37 -25.92 -28.92
C PRO A 69 -15.31 -25.12 -29.83
N LEU A 70 -15.56 -23.87 -29.45
CA LEU A 70 -16.30 -22.92 -30.27
C LEU A 70 -15.53 -22.64 -31.57
N PRO A 71 -16.23 -22.39 -32.68
CA PRO A 71 -15.61 -22.19 -33.99
C PRO A 71 -14.65 -20.99 -34.00
N PRO A 72 -13.52 -21.08 -34.74
CA PRO A 72 -12.47 -20.07 -34.76
C PRO A 72 -12.92 -18.84 -35.55
N SER A 73 -13.57 -17.90 -34.88
CA SER A 73 -13.91 -16.60 -35.45
C SER A 73 -13.86 -15.50 -34.39
N ALA A 74 -12.66 -15.27 -33.83
CA ALA A 74 -12.28 -14.08 -33.05
C ALA A 74 -10.76 -14.10 -32.74
N CYS A 75 -9.91 -13.86 -33.75
CA CYS A 75 -8.46 -14.09 -33.63
C CYS A 75 -7.63 -12.91 -33.08
N THR A 76 -8.25 -11.86 -32.52
CA THR A 76 -7.54 -10.71 -31.92
C THR A 76 -7.41 -10.75 -30.40
N SER A 77 -8.22 -11.56 -29.69
CA SER A 77 -8.18 -11.62 -28.21
C SER A 77 -7.09 -12.54 -27.67
N ALA A 78 -6.81 -13.66 -28.33
CA ALA A 78 -5.84 -14.66 -27.83
C ALA A 78 -4.41 -14.12 -27.72
N SER A 79 -3.98 -13.28 -28.68
CA SER A 79 -2.64 -12.67 -28.65
C SER A 79 -2.48 -11.66 -27.51
N MET A 80 -3.54 -10.92 -27.16
CA MET A 80 -3.50 -9.96 -26.06
C MET A 80 -3.47 -10.69 -24.71
N CYS A 81 -4.22 -11.78 -24.56
CA CYS A 81 -4.16 -12.63 -23.36
C CYS A 81 -2.75 -13.19 -23.14
N ALA A 82 -2.11 -13.74 -24.18
CA ALA A 82 -0.76 -14.30 -24.04
C ALA A 82 0.28 -13.24 -23.63
N ARG A 83 0.20 -12.04 -24.21
CA ARG A 83 1.06 -10.91 -23.82
C ARG A 83 0.79 -10.47 -22.38
N ARG A 84 -0.47 -10.41 -21.97
CA ARG A 84 -0.88 -10.03 -20.61
C ARG A 84 -0.34 -11.00 -19.57
N ASP A 85 -0.50 -12.31 -19.81
CA ASP A 85 -0.03 -13.33 -18.88
C ASP A 85 1.50 -13.34 -18.76
N MET A 86 2.20 -13.07 -19.86
CA MET A 86 3.65 -12.85 -19.86
C MET A 86 4.03 -11.63 -19.00
N LEU A 87 3.37 -10.47 -19.19
CA LEU A 87 3.66 -9.28 -18.39
C LEU A 87 3.35 -9.49 -16.90
N LEU A 88 2.25 -10.19 -16.58
CA LEU A 88 1.92 -10.54 -15.19
C LEU A 88 2.95 -11.50 -14.56
N SER A 89 3.59 -12.37 -15.35
CA SER A 89 4.67 -13.20 -14.84
C SER A 89 5.90 -12.39 -14.43
N LEU A 90 6.16 -11.25 -15.11
CA LEU A 90 7.25 -10.34 -14.77
C LEU A 90 7.02 -9.67 -13.41
N LEU A 91 5.78 -9.36 -13.03
CA LEU A 91 5.51 -8.76 -11.70
C LEU A 91 6.04 -9.62 -10.54
N LYS A 92 6.19 -10.94 -10.74
CA LYS A 92 6.69 -11.89 -9.73
C LYS A 92 8.19 -12.18 -9.86
N ASP A 93 8.82 -11.79 -10.96
CA ASP A 93 10.20 -12.16 -11.27
C ASP A 93 11.18 -11.24 -10.52
N VAL A 94 11.80 -11.78 -9.46
CA VAL A 94 12.78 -11.05 -8.63
C VAL A 94 14.13 -10.90 -9.35
N HIS A 95 14.38 -11.65 -10.42
CA HIS A 95 15.68 -11.66 -11.09
C HIS A 95 15.78 -10.65 -12.24
N SER A 96 14.65 -10.21 -12.79
CA SER A 96 14.60 -9.26 -13.91
C SER A 96 14.33 -7.81 -13.50
N VAL A 97 14.02 -7.56 -12.23
CA VAL A 97 13.69 -6.24 -11.68
C VAL A 97 14.92 -5.36 -11.50
N ASP A 98 14.78 -4.07 -11.74
CA ASP A 98 15.88 -3.07 -11.77
C ASP A 98 15.51 -1.74 -11.08
N VAL A 99 14.32 -1.67 -10.48
CA VAL A 99 13.87 -0.58 -9.61
C VAL A 99 13.02 -1.12 -8.46
N CYS A 100 13.17 -0.50 -7.29
CA CYS A 100 12.47 -0.84 -6.06
C CYS A 100 11.81 0.42 -5.47
N PHE A 101 10.49 0.38 -5.27
CA PHE A 101 9.76 1.41 -4.54
C PHE A 101 9.74 1.08 -3.05
N VAL A 102 10.23 1.99 -2.21
CA VAL A 102 10.29 1.80 -0.76
C VAL A 102 9.23 2.66 -0.09
N PHE A 103 8.51 2.07 0.87
CA PHE A 103 7.38 2.69 1.55
C PHE A 103 7.71 2.98 3.02
N PRO A 104 8.43 4.07 3.33
CA PRO A 104 8.82 4.39 4.70
C PRO A 104 7.62 4.81 5.56
N SER A 105 6.62 5.42 4.94
CA SER A 105 5.46 6.01 5.60
C SER A 105 4.26 5.05 5.71
N ASP A 106 4.34 3.85 5.14
CA ASP A 106 3.26 2.86 5.20
C ASP A 106 3.14 2.28 6.61
N LYS A 107 1.99 2.54 7.26
CA LYS A 107 1.72 2.10 8.64
C LYS A 107 1.65 0.58 8.75
N THR A 108 1.14 -0.08 7.72
CA THR A 108 0.95 -1.53 7.68
C THR A 108 2.27 -2.23 7.36
N TYR A 109 3.02 -1.73 6.37
CA TYR A 109 4.25 -2.34 5.87
C TYR A 109 5.40 -1.33 5.75
N PRO A 110 5.93 -0.81 6.88
CA PRO A 110 7.02 0.14 6.84
C PRO A 110 8.27 -0.50 6.24
N MET A 111 8.97 0.23 5.37
CA MET A 111 10.18 -0.21 4.68
C MET A 111 9.98 -1.42 3.76
N ALA A 112 8.74 -1.75 3.37
CA ALA A 112 8.53 -2.71 2.29
C ALA A 112 9.12 -2.14 0.99
N GLY A 113 9.71 -3.03 0.18
CA GLY A 113 10.22 -2.71 -1.15
C GLY A 113 9.38 -3.42 -2.20
N LEU A 114 8.75 -2.69 -3.11
CA LEU A 114 7.99 -3.23 -4.24
C LEU A 114 8.85 -3.14 -5.50
N TRP A 115 9.18 -4.29 -6.09
CA TRP A 115 10.06 -4.37 -7.25
C TRP A 115 9.29 -4.22 -8.55
N ALA A 116 9.93 -3.58 -9.53
CA ALA A 116 9.38 -3.38 -10.87
C ALA A 116 10.50 -3.27 -11.92
N HIS A 117 10.07 -3.09 -13.18
CA HIS A 117 10.93 -2.96 -14.34
C HIS A 117 10.89 -1.52 -14.87
N ARG A 118 12.05 -0.85 -14.89
CA ARG A 118 12.21 0.49 -15.47
C ARG A 118 11.72 0.52 -16.92
N THR A 119 12.06 -0.51 -17.71
CA THR A 119 11.67 -0.60 -19.13
C THR A 119 10.16 -0.56 -19.37
N ILE A 120 9.36 -1.04 -18.42
CA ILE A 120 7.89 -0.99 -18.49
C ILE A 120 7.39 0.36 -17.98
N LEU A 121 7.94 0.82 -16.85
CA LEU A 121 7.55 2.07 -16.19
C LEU A 121 7.87 3.31 -17.02
N SER A 122 9.01 3.36 -17.71
CA SER A 122 9.43 4.48 -18.56
C SER A 122 8.51 4.73 -19.76
N ARG A 123 7.53 3.86 -20.02
CA ARG A 123 6.46 4.15 -20.99
C ARG A 123 5.48 5.21 -20.49
N HIS A 124 5.51 5.52 -19.20
CA HIS A 124 4.71 6.53 -18.55
C HIS A 124 5.60 7.68 -18.10
N LYS A 125 5.33 8.88 -18.61
CA LYS A 125 6.17 10.08 -18.44
C LYS A 125 6.54 10.36 -16.98
N VAL A 126 5.58 10.30 -16.05
CA VAL A 126 5.83 10.57 -14.63
C VAL A 126 6.80 9.57 -14.01
N PHE A 127 6.68 8.28 -14.37
CA PHE A 127 7.61 7.27 -13.86
C PHE A 127 9.00 7.38 -14.50
N GLU A 128 9.08 7.78 -15.77
CA GLU A 128 10.35 8.08 -16.42
C GLU A 128 11.10 9.21 -15.71
N GLU A 129 10.38 10.31 -15.38
CA GLU A 129 10.93 11.43 -14.61
C GLU A 129 11.40 10.99 -13.21
N LEU A 130 10.60 10.19 -12.48
CA LEU A 130 10.97 9.64 -11.18
C LEU A 130 12.21 8.74 -11.25
N ILE A 131 12.33 7.93 -12.30
CA ILE A 131 13.49 7.04 -12.50
C ILE A 131 14.75 7.87 -12.81
N LEU A 132 14.61 8.94 -13.60
CA LEU A 132 15.72 9.84 -13.93
C LEU A 132 16.23 10.56 -12.67
N GLU A 133 15.32 11.17 -11.91
CA GLU A 133 15.64 11.86 -10.65
C GLU A 133 16.39 10.95 -9.67
N ALA A 134 15.88 9.73 -9.46
CA ALA A 134 16.54 8.76 -8.58
C ALA A 134 17.91 8.31 -9.11
N THR A 135 18.11 8.26 -10.43
CA THR A 135 19.39 7.89 -11.04
C THR A 135 20.42 9.01 -10.88
N GLU A 136 20.00 10.27 -11.03
CA GLU A 136 20.85 11.44 -10.79
C GLU A 136 21.28 11.55 -9.33
N ALA A 137 20.36 11.30 -8.38
CA ALA A 137 20.67 11.27 -6.95
C ALA A 137 21.73 10.21 -6.58
N LEU A 138 21.71 9.06 -7.27
CA LEU A 138 22.72 8.00 -7.09
C LEU A 138 24.10 8.39 -7.66
N GLY A 139 24.14 9.17 -8.75
CA GLY A 139 25.39 9.68 -9.31
C GLY A 139 26.07 10.73 -8.44
N ALA A 140 25.28 11.62 -7.82
CA ALA A 140 25.79 12.70 -6.96
C ALA A 140 26.50 12.19 -5.69
N THR A 141 26.00 11.10 -5.11
CA THR A 141 26.54 10.54 -3.86
C THR A 141 27.92 9.89 -4.03
N ASN A 142 28.22 9.35 -5.21
CA ASN A 142 29.52 8.72 -5.49
C ASN A 142 30.63 9.72 -5.88
N GLY A 143 30.28 10.95 -6.27
CA GLY A 143 31.23 11.97 -6.73
C GLY A 143 31.87 12.84 -5.64
N SER A 144 31.40 12.75 -4.38
CA SER A 144 31.81 13.67 -3.30
C SER A 144 32.80 13.07 -2.28
N GLN A 145 33.54 12.01 -2.64
CA GLN A 145 34.71 11.54 -1.89
C GLN A 145 36.00 11.82 -2.67
N GLY A 146 36.31 13.10 -2.90
CA GLY A 146 37.52 13.52 -3.62
C GLY A 146 37.94 14.94 -3.27
N THR A 147 38.72 15.07 -2.20
CA THR A 147 39.70 16.13 -1.93
C THR A 147 39.37 17.58 -2.36
N LYS A 148 39.03 18.42 -1.38
CA LYS A 148 39.53 19.80 -1.35
C LYS A 148 40.01 20.17 0.05
N SER A 149 41.30 19.91 0.28
CA SER A 149 42.11 20.75 1.16
C SER A 149 42.28 22.10 0.45
N THR A 150 41.95 23.20 1.13
CA THR A 150 42.46 24.57 0.92
C THR A 150 42.05 25.36 2.16
N LEU A 151 42.91 25.36 3.18
CA LEU A 151 43.63 26.54 3.70
C LEU A 151 42.76 27.52 4.50
N GLU A 152 42.80 27.32 5.83
CA GLU A 152 42.92 28.44 6.78
C GLU A 152 44.21 28.22 7.59
N GLN A 153 45.22 29.03 7.27
CA GLN A 153 46.19 29.61 8.21
C GLN A 153 45.44 30.64 9.06
N ASP A 154 45.70 30.94 10.33
CA ASP A 154 46.83 30.74 11.24
C ASP A 154 46.27 30.60 12.67
N GLY A 155 47.02 29.96 13.57
CA GLY A 155 46.70 29.96 15.00
C GLY A 155 47.49 28.94 15.80
N ASP A 156 48.70 29.33 16.20
CA ASP A 156 49.60 28.66 17.12
C ASP A 156 48.90 28.13 18.39
N GLU A 157 49.12 26.86 18.75
CA GLU A 157 49.73 26.52 20.03
C GLU A 157 50.14 25.04 20.13
N GLU A 158 51.31 24.88 20.74
CA GLU A 158 52.15 23.71 20.90
C GLU A 158 51.53 22.62 21.80
N LYS A 159 51.40 21.37 21.32
CA LYS A 159 51.61 20.20 22.20
C LYS A 159 51.91 18.90 21.47
N SER A 160 53.15 18.48 21.65
CA SER A 160 53.77 17.19 21.31
C SER A 160 53.00 15.97 21.84
N VAL A 161 52.59 15.07 20.93
CA VAL A 161 52.31 13.65 21.22
C VAL A 161 52.81 12.75 20.08
N LYS A 162 53.44 11.64 20.47
CA LYS A 162 54.20 10.65 19.69
C LYS A 162 53.38 9.90 18.61
N PRO A 163 54.03 9.38 17.54
CA PRO A 163 53.38 8.54 16.55
C PRO A 163 53.39 7.07 16.96
N SER A 164 52.23 6.42 16.97
CA SER A 164 52.12 4.96 16.99
C SER A 164 51.61 4.47 15.64
N THR A 165 52.54 3.93 14.87
CA THR A 165 52.36 3.24 13.60
C THR A 165 51.53 1.97 13.81
N SER A 166 50.29 1.97 13.33
CA SER A 166 49.50 0.74 13.13
C SER A 166 49.19 0.58 11.65
N SER A 167 50.03 -0.20 10.98
CA SER A 167 49.79 -0.73 9.65
C SER A 167 48.69 -1.79 9.72
N SER A 168 47.44 -1.38 9.60
CA SER A 168 46.32 -2.28 9.31
C SER A 168 46.20 -2.42 7.80
N SER A 169 46.66 -3.55 7.28
CA SER A 169 46.38 -4.02 5.93
C SER A 169 44.88 -4.21 5.76
N SER A 170 44.20 -3.21 5.23
CA SER A 170 42.82 -3.31 4.76
C SER A 170 42.80 -4.25 3.55
N ALA A 171 42.28 -5.46 3.78
CA ALA A 171 41.91 -6.35 2.71
C ALA A 171 40.92 -5.60 1.80
N LYS A 172 41.30 -5.41 0.54
CA LYS A 172 40.39 -4.98 -0.52
C LYS A 172 39.34 -6.08 -0.65
N GLU A 173 38.20 -5.92 0.00
CA GLU A 173 37.00 -6.65 -0.40
C GLU A 173 36.72 -6.25 -1.83
N GLU A 174 37.00 -7.16 -2.76
CA GLU A 174 36.49 -7.11 -4.12
C GLU A 174 34.96 -7.18 -4.01
N SER A 175 34.36 -6.00 -3.85
CA SER A 175 32.93 -5.76 -3.98
C SER A 175 32.51 -6.39 -5.29
N SER A 176 31.88 -7.57 -5.20
CA SER A 176 31.26 -8.21 -6.35
C SER A 176 30.32 -7.18 -6.96
N GLY A 177 30.63 -6.72 -8.17
CA GLY A 177 29.99 -5.61 -8.86
C GLY A 177 28.53 -5.90 -9.22
N MET A 178 27.70 -6.12 -8.21
CA MET A 178 26.26 -6.20 -8.35
C MET A 178 25.78 -4.81 -8.79
N PRO A 179 25.03 -4.72 -9.89
CA PRO A 179 24.50 -3.45 -10.36
C PRO A 179 23.70 -2.81 -9.23
N SER A 180 24.01 -1.54 -8.94
CA SER A 180 23.31 -0.79 -7.91
C SER A 180 21.83 -0.67 -8.27
N ILE A 181 20.99 -1.23 -7.42
CA ILE A 181 19.53 -1.21 -7.59
C ILE A 181 19.03 0.22 -7.37
N LEU A 182 18.13 0.69 -8.24
CA LEU A 182 17.47 1.98 -8.04
C LEU A 182 16.44 1.86 -6.95
N THR A 183 16.49 2.79 -5.99
CA THR A 183 15.47 2.89 -4.95
C THR A 183 14.71 4.20 -5.12
N ILE A 184 13.38 4.13 -5.13
CA ILE A 184 12.47 5.29 -5.18
C ILE A 184 11.63 5.28 -3.91
N GLN A 185 11.62 6.38 -3.15
CA GLN A 185 10.78 6.49 -1.95
C GLN A 185 9.35 6.89 -2.30
N VAL A 186 8.36 6.23 -1.69
CA VAL A 186 6.93 6.51 -1.89
C VAL A 186 6.28 6.77 -0.54
N ASP A 187 5.94 8.04 -0.30
CA ASP A 187 5.34 8.48 0.96
C ASP A 187 3.84 8.71 0.89
N LYS A 188 3.32 9.03 -0.29
CA LYS A 188 1.94 9.50 -0.46
C LYS A 188 0.91 8.39 -0.50
N PHE A 189 1.30 7.20 -0.96
CA PHE A 189 0.38 6.10 -1.22
C PHE A 189 0.83 4.84 -0.51
N SER A 190 -0.13 4.02 -0.11
CA SER A 190 0.14 2.72 0.50
C SER A 190 0.78 1.76 -0.51
N LEU A 191 1.45 0.73 0.01
CA LEU A 191 1.94 -0.40 -0.77
C LEU A 191 0.81 -1.02 -1.61
N ALA A 192 -0.38 -1.18 -1.04
CA ALA A 192 -1.55 -1.75 -1.73
C ALA A 192 -1.95 -0.93 -2.96
N THR A 193 -2.05 0.40 -2.80
CA THR A 193 -2.39 1.33 -3.89
C THR A 193 -1.35 1.28 -5.01
N MET A 194 -0.06 1.23 -4.67
CA MET A 194 1.00 1.10 -5.67
C MET A 194 0.98 -0.25 -6.37
N CYS A 195 0.67 -1.36 -5.68
CA CYS A 195 0.47 -2.64 -6.34
C CYS A 195 -0.69 -2.60 -7.34
N SER A 196 -1.81 -1.94 -7.00
CA SER A 196 -2.93 -1.76 -7.94
C SER A 196 -2.52 -0.92 -9.17
N ILE A 197 -1.72 0.12 -9.00
CA ILE A 197 -1.17 0.91 -10.12
C ILE A 197 -0.26 0.05 -11.00
N LEU A 198 0.68 -0.70 -10.41
CA LEU A 198 1.55 -1.58 -11.17
C LEU A 198 0.75 -2.67 -11.89
N TYR A 199 -0.27 -3.23 -11.25
CA TYR A 199 -1.15 -4.19 -11.90
C TYR A 199 -1.79 -3.58 -13.15
N PHE A 200 -2.32 -2.37 -13.05
CA PHE A 200 -2.89 -1.65 -14.19
C PHE A 200 -1.87 -1.39 -15.30
N ILE A 201 -0.66 -0.92 -14.97
CA ILE A 201 0.41 -0.67 -15.95
C ILE A 201 0.80 -1.94 -16.72
N TYR A 202 0.83 -3.09 -16.05
CA TYR A 202 1.28 -4.35 -16.65
C TYR A 202 0.16 -5.09 -17.37
N ALA A 203 -1.05 -5.08 -16.82
CA ALA A 203 -2.18 -5.89 -17.29
C ALA A 203 -3.24 -5.09 -18.07
N GLY A 204 -3.29 -3.76 -17.91
CA GLY A 204 -4.37 -2.92 -18.43
C GLY A 204 -5.70 -3.10 -17.70
N GLU A 205 -5.69 -3.75 -16.54
CA GLU A 205 -6.88 -4.06 -15.74
C GLU A 205 -6.76 -3.48 -14.33
N VAL A 206 -7.89 -3.19 -13.71
CA VAL A 206 -7.92 -2.68 -12.33
C VAL A 206 -8.23 -3.81 -11.36
N GLN A 207 -7.37 -3.96 -10.35
CA GLN A 207 -7.63 -4.82 -9.21
C GLN A 207 -7.53 -4.00 -7.92
N LEU A 208 -8.63 -3.97 -7.16
CA LEU A 208 -8.69 -3.31 -5.86
C LEU A 208 -8.23 -4.21 -4.71
N SER A 209 -8.45 -5.53 -4.84
CA SER A 209 -8.00 -6.52 -3.87
C SER A 209 -6.77 -7.24 -4.41
N ILE A 210 -5.61 -6.85 -3.91
CA ILE A 210 -4.32 -7.34 -4.40
C ILE A 210 -3.79 -8.47 -3.51
N ALA A 211 -3.45 -9.59 -4.14
CA ALA A 211 -2.69 -10.65 -3.49
C ALA A 211 -1.18 -10.32 -3.54
N PRO A 212 -0.47 -10.23 -2.40
CA PRO A 212 0.97 -9.96 -2.38
C PRO A 212 1.81 -10.92 -3.24
N SER A 213 1.37 -12.18 -3.32
CA SER A 213 2.03 -13.23 -4.10
C SER A 213 2.05 -12.97 -5.62
N GLN A 214 1.35 -11.94 -6.09
CA GLN A 214 1.42 -11.48 -7.48
C GLN A 214 2.61 -10.56 -7.76
N PHE A 215 3.32 -10.13 -6.72
CA PHE A 215 4.37 -9.12 -6.82
C PHE A 215 5.67 -9.61 -6.20
N ALA A 216 6.79 -9.19 -6.80
CA ALA A 216 8.09 -9.24 -6.19
C ALA A 216 8.16 -8.14 -5.11
N ILE A 217 8.10 -8.55 -3.85
CA ILE A 217 8.17 -7.63 -2.70
C ILE A 217 9.34 -8.06 -1.81
N SER A 218 10.32 -7.17 -1.62
CA SER A 218 11.35 -7.35 -0.58
C SER A 218 10.89 -6.73 0.73
N LYS A 219 11.42 -7.27 1.82
CA LYS A 219 11.18 -6.75 3.16
C LYS A 219 12.49 -6.35 3.80
N ALA A 220 12.48 -5.28 4.60
CA ALA A 220 13.42 -5.20 5.72
C ALA A 220 13.13 -6.39 6.65
N GLU A 221 14.16 -7.11 7.11
CA GLU A 221 14.01 -8.32 7.94
C GLU A 221 13.16 -8.04 9.19
N SER A 222 11.87 -8.34 9.14
CA SER A 222 10.97 -8.24 10.30
C SER A 222 11.03 -9.54 11.08
N VAL A 223 11.88 -9.61 12.10
CA VAL A 223 11.93 -10.74 13.03
C VAL A 223 10.84 -10.55 14.10
N LEU A 224 9.85 -11.45 14.13
CA LEU A 224 8.88 -11.50 15.24
C LEU A 224 9.49 -12.32 16.38
N VAL A 225 9.69 -11.67 17.52
CA VAL A 225 10.30 -12.25 18.72
C VAL A 225 9.21 -12.56 19.74
N PHE A 226 9.03 -13.83 20.10
CA PHE A 226 8.09 -14.25 21.13
C PHE A 226 8.81 -14.34 22.49
N TYR A 227 8.28 -13.65 23.48
CA TYR A 227 8.73 -13.72 24.88
C TYR A 227 7.80 -14.63 25.68
N ASP A 228 8.35 -15.44 26.57
CA ASP A 228 7.53 -16.17 27.54
C ASP A 228 7.19 -15.32 28.77
N THR A 229 6.40 -15.90 29.68
CA THR A 229 5.97 -15.26 30.93
C THR A 229 7.13 -14.93 31.87
N GLN A 230 8.36 -15.40 31.60
CA GLN A 230 9.58 -15.04 32.33
C GLN A 230 10.41 -13.99 31.57
N GLY A 231 9.89 -13.42 30.48
CA GLY A 231 10.60 -12.46 29.63
C GLY A 231 11.69 -13.11 28.77
N LYS A 232 11.76 -14.43 28.71
CA LYS A 232 12.78 -15.15 27.95
C LYS A 232 12.30 -15.38 26.52
N THR A 233 13.13 -14.99 25.55
CA THR A 233 12.86 -15.22 24.13
C THR A 233 12.77 -16.72 23.87
N ARG A 234 11.57 -17.22 23.55
CA ARG A 234 11.35 -18.66 23.31
C ARG A 234 11.59 -19.06 21.87
N GLN A 235 11.22 -18.19 20.94
CA GLN A 235 11.31 -18.47 19.51
C GLN A 235 11.24 -17.15 18.74
N SER A 236 12.15 -16.96 17.79
CA SER A 236 11.91 -16.04 16.69
C SER A 236 11.23 -16.83 15.58
N VAL A 237 9.93 -16.65 15.38
CA VAL A 237 9.30 -17.20 14.18
C VAL A 237 9.46 -16.16 13.10
N ARG A 238 10.15 -16.54 12.01
CA ARG A 238 10.13 -15.76 10.77
C ARG A 238 8.74 -15.90 10.15
N TRP A 239 7.77 -15.19 10.71
CA TRP A 239 6.43 -15.15 10.17
C TRP A 239 6.38 -14.08 9.08
N ASP A 240 5.91 -14.49 7.91
CA ASP A 240 5.93 -13.66 6.72
C ASP A 240 4.49 -13.28 6.35
N PRO A 241 4.03 -12.05 6.66
CA PRO A 241 2.67 -11.60 6.34
C PRO A 241 2.36 -11.59 4.83
N LEU A 242 3.39 -11.66 3.97
CA LEU A 242 3.23 -11.64 2.52
C LEU A 242 3.62 -12.99 1.89
N SER A 243 3.88 -14.04 2.69
CA SER A 243 4.11 -15.36 2.13
C SER A 243 2.86 -15.84 1.42
N THR A 244 3.03 -16.70 0.42
CA THR A 244 1.94 -17.36 -0.28
C THR A 244 0.99 -18.12 0.65
N ASP A 245 1.45 -18.51 1.83
CA ASP A 245 0.68 -19.24 2.84
C ASP A 245 0.07 -18.32 3.91
N SER A 246 0.37 -17.02 3.85
CA SER A 246 -0.20 -16.03 4.75
C SER A 246 -1.66 -15.79 4.42
N ALA A 247 -2.53 -15.91 5.43
CA ALA A 247 -3.92 -15.48 5.31
C ALA A 247 -4.07 -13.95 5.17
N TRP A 248 -2.98 -13.19 5.33
CA TRP A 248 -3.01 -11.73 5.28
C TRP A 248 -2.94 -11.24 3.84
N LYS A 249 -3.96 -10.49 3.45
CA LYS A 249 -4.00 -9.72 2.21
C LYS A 249 -3.60 -8.29 2.49
N LEU A 250 -3.11 -7.60 1.47
CA LEU A 250 -3.03 -6.14 1.53
C LEU A 250 -4.44 -5.59 1.77
N LYS A 251 -4.52 -4.42 2.41
CA LYS A 251 -5.78 -3.67 2.53
C LYS A 251 -6.37 -3.50 1.12
N ASP A 252 -7.67 -3.73 0.98
CA ASP A 252 -8.36 -3.43 -0.27
C ASP A 252 -8.27 -1.93 -0.57
N VAL A 253 -7.87 -1.61 -1.79
CA VAL A 253 -7.73 -0.24 -2.28
C VAL A 253 -9.11 0.28 -2.64
N THR A 254 -9.46 1.49 -2.20
CA THR A 254 -10.72 2.10 -2.62
C THR A 254 -10.58 2.75 -3.98
N TRP A 255 -11.68 2.89 -4.72
CA TRP A 255 -11.66 3.61 -6.00
C TRP A 255 -11.20 5.06 -5.84
N GLN A 256 -11.49 5.70 -4.69
CA GLN A 256 -11.05 7.05 -4.38
C GLN A 256 -9.53 7.13 -4.19
N GLU A 257 -8.96 6.22 -3.40
CA GLU A 257 -7.50 6.12 -3.19
C GLU A 257 -6.78 5.89 -4.52
N LEU A 258 -7.30 4.97 -5.34
CA LEU A 258 -6.72 4.66 -6.65
C LEU A 258 -6.85 5.83 -7.64
N GLY A 259 -7.98 6.54 -7.64
CA GLY A 259 -8.22 7.71 -8.48
C GLY A 259 -7.24 8.85 -8.19
N LEU A 260 -7.02 9.17 -6.91
CA LEU A 260 -6.02 10.16 -6.49
C LEU A 260 -4.60 9.76 -6.91
N ALA A 261 -4.27 8.47 -6.80
CA ALA A 261 -2.97 7.97 -7.20
C ALA A 261 -2.81 7.99 -8.74
N ALA A 262 -3.85 7.66 -9.50
CA ALA A 262 -3.87 7.78 -10.94
C ALA A 262 -3.65 9.21 -11.41
N GLU A 263 -4.32 10.19 -10.79
CA GLU A 263 -4.10 11.61 -11.05
C GLU A 263 -2.65 12.01 -10.75
N PHE A 264 -2.14 11.63 -9.59
CA PHE A 264 -0.76 11.94 -9.16
C PHE A 264 0.30 11.41 -10.14
N TYR A 265 0.13 10.18 -10.63
CA TYR A 265 1.06 9.56 -11.58
C TYR A 265 0.71 9.82 -13.06
N GLY A 266 -0.27 10.68 -13.35
CA GLY A 266 -0.66 11.03 -14.72
C GLY A 266 -1.25 9.87 -15.53
N LEU A 267 -1.87 8.89 -14.87
CA LEU A 267 -2.49 7.72 -15.49
C LEU A 267 -3.94 8.04 -15.90
N GLY A 268 -4.11 8.86 -16.93
CA GLY A 268 -5.42 9.40 -17.32
C GLY A 268 -6.50 8.35 -17.62
N GLU A 269 -6.15 7.23 -18.25
CA GLU A 269 -7.09 6.14 -18.51
C GLU A 269 -7.59 5.49 -17.21
N LEU A 270 -6.69 5.21 -16.27
CA LEU A 270 -7.03 4.68 -14.95
C LEU A 270 -7.90 5.68 -14.18
N GLY A 271 -7.54 6.97 -14.21
CA GLY A 271 -8.33 8.04 -13.62
C GLY A 271 -9.76 8.06 -14.14
N ALA A 272 -9.94 7.96 -15.47
CA ALA A 272 -11.26 7.92 -16.08
C ALA A 272 -12.09 6.69 -15.67
N ILE A 273 -11.44 5.52 -15.52
CA ILE A 273 -12.10 4.31 -14.98
C ILE A 273 -12.54 4.56 -13.54
N CYS A 274 -11.65 5.10 -12.68
CA CYS A 274 -11.98 5.41 -11.30
C CYS A 274 -13.14 6.42 -11.19
N GLU A 275 -13.12 7.51 -11.98
CA GLU A 275 -14.21 8.49 -12.02
C GLU A 275 -15.56 7.85 -12.35
N LYS A 276 -15.57 6.95 -13.34
CA LYS A 276 -16.77 6.24 -13.78
C LYS A 276 -17.31 5.35 -12.66
N GLU A 277 -16.47 4.50 -12.06
CA GLU A 277 -16.87 3.56 -11.01
C GLU A 277 -17.31 4.29 -9.74
N ILE A 278 -16.60 5.35 -9.31
CA ILE A 278 -16.99 6.19 -8.16
C ILE A 278 -18.38 6.80 -8.38
N ALA A 279 -18.66 7.29 -9.60
CA ALA A 279 -19.95 7.84 -9.94
C ALA A 279 -21.09 6.81 -9.95
N GLU A 280 -20.81 5.56 -10.35
CA GLU A 280 -21.79 4.47 -10.35
C GLU A 280 -22.10 3.94 -8.94
N MET A 281 -21.16 4.09 -8.01
CA MET A 281 -21.33 3.72 -6.60
C MET A 281 -22.03 4.78 -5.73
N LEU A 282 -22.45 5.91 -6.30
CA LEU A 282 -23.13 6.97 -5.55
C LEU A 282 -24.40 6.44 -4.88
N SER A 283 -24.51 6.67 -3.58
CA SER A 283 -25.62 6.26 -2.74
C SER A 283 -25.93 7.32 -1.69
N ALA A 284 -27.10 7.24 -1.06
CA ALA A 284 -27.46 8.17 0.01
C ALA A 284 -26.44 8.18 1.18
N SER A 285 -25.75 7.08 1.43
CA SER A 285 -24.79 7.00 2.54
C SER A 285 -23.40 7.55 2.22
N ASN A 286 -23.03 7.71 0.94
CA ASN A 286 -21.67 8.09 0.55
C ASN A 286 -21.60 9.33 -0.37
N ALA A 287 -22.72 9.84 -0.87
CA ALA A 287 -22.71 10.88 -1.91
C ALA A 287 -22.03 12.18 -1.43
N VAL A 288 -22.25 12.58 -0.17
CA VAL A 288 -21.60 13.77 0.39
C VAL A 288 -20.10 13.52 0.57
N ASP A 289 -19.70 12.38 1.14
CA ASP A 289 -18.28 12.04 1.28
C ASP A 289 -17.56 12.01 -0.08
N ILE A 290 -18.18 11.45 -1.11
CA ILE A 290 -17.62 11.41 -2.48
C ILE A 290 -17.54 12.83 -3.06
N LEU A 291 -18.55 13.67 -2.87
CA LEU A 291 -18.54 15.05 -3.35
C LEU A 291 -17.32 15.82 -2.80
N PHE A 292 -17.04 15.69 -1.50
CA PHE A 292 -15.94 16.41 -0.87
C PHE A 292 -14.57 15.78 -1.13
N ASN A 293 -14.45 14.46 -1.04
CA ASN A 293 -13.15 13.79 -1.14
C ASN A 293 -12.69 13.59 -2.60
N VAL A 294 -13.61 13.54 -3.56
CA VAL A 294 -13.30 13.29 -4.99
C VAL A 294 -13.78 14.43 -5.87
N GLY A 295 -14.95 14.99 -5.59
CA GLY A 295 -15.52 16.09 -6.39
C GLY A 295 -14.69 17.37 -6.38
N CYS A 296 -13.80 17.57 -5.39
CA CYS A 296 -12.83 18.67 -5.40
C CYS A 296 -11.78 18.56 -6.53
N HIS A 297 -11.56 17.36 -7.07
CA HIS A 297 -10.51 17.08 -8.05
C HIS A 297 -11.07 16.56 -9.38
N SER A 298 -12.31 16.08 -9.39
CA SER A 298 -13.01 15.63 -10.60
C SER A 298 -14.35 16.34 -10.78
N GLU A 299 -14.40 17.25 -11.75
CA GLU A 299 -15.64 17.95 -12.14
C GLU A 299 -16.74 16.99 -12.61
N LYS A 300 -16.38 15.85 -13.22
CA LYS A 300 -17.38 14.84 -13.64
C LYS A 300 -18.04 14.16 -12.44
N VAL A 301 -17.23 13.73 -11.46
CA VAL A 301 -17.73 13.11 -10.23
C VAL A 301 -18.51 14.14 -9.42
N LYS A 302 -17.99 15.37 -9.30
CA LYS A 302 -18.65 16.49 -8.65
C LYS A 302 -20.05 16.72 -9.20
N LYS A 303 -20.19 16.90 -10.51
CA LYS A 303 -21.48 17.12 -11.16
C LYS A 303 -22.47 16.01 -10.86
N LYS A 304 -22.05 14.74 -11.00
CA LYS A 304 -22.91 13.59 -10.71
C LYS A 304 -23.30 13.49 -9.24
N ALA A 305 -22.38 13.76 -8.31
CA ALA A 305 -22.66 13.74 -6.88
C ALA A 305 -23.62 14.87 -6.48
N VAL A 306 -23.40 16.09 -6.99
CA VAL A 306 -24.30 17.23 -6.82
C VAL A 306 -25.71 16.90 -7.35
N ASP A 307 -25.79 16.36 -8.56
CA ASP A 307 -27.06 15.96 -9.18
C ASP A 307 -27.79 14.90 -8.34
N TYR A 308 -27.07 13.88 -7.87
CA TYR A 308 -27.59 12.80 -7.03
C TYR A 308 -28.13 13.34 -5.70
N ILE A 309 -27.35 14.18 -5.00
CA ILE A 309 -27.73 14.80 -3.72
C ILE A 309 -28.96 15.68 -3.90
N ALA A 310 -29.02 16.49 -4.96
CA ALA A 310 -30.17 17.33 -5.26
C ALA A 310 -31.43 16.48 -5.48
N GLU A 311 -31.34 15.37 -6.21
CA GLU A 311 -32.48 14.46 -6.44
C GLU A 311 -32.95 13.79 -5.14
N HIS A 312 -32.02 13.32 -4.32
CA HIS A 312 -32.28 12.53 -3.11
C HIS A 312 -32.24 13.36 -1.82
N MET A 313 -32.36 14.69 -1.92
CA MET A 313 -32.31 15.60 -0.78
C MET A 313 -33.39 15.30 0.27
N GLY A 314 -34.54 14.75 -0.13
CA GLY A 314 -35.56 14.31 0.82
C GLY A 314 -35.02 13.21 1.74
N SER A 315 -34.49 12.12 1.18
CA SER A 315 -33.98 10.97 1.94
C SER A 315 -32.70 11.26 2.72
N LEU A 316 -31.83 12.15 2.20
CA LEU A 316 -30.57 12.52 2.87
C LEU A 316 -30.78 13.30 4.17
N PHE A 317 -31.92 13.98 4.31
CA PHE A 317 -32.24 14.86 5.44
C PHE A 317 -33.34 14.28 6.36
N VAL A 318 -33.66 12.99 6.24
CA VAL A 318 -34.70 12.32 7.07
C VAL A 318 -34.22 12.05 8.51
N GLY A 319 -32.92 12.20 8.80
CA GLY A 319 -32.36 12.11 10.17
C GLY A 319 -32.14 13.47 10.84
N GLU A 320 -31.82 13.47 12.13
CA GLU A 320 -31.53 14.71 12.90
C GLU A 320 -30.20 15.39 12.52
N GLY A 321 -29.40 14.81 11.62
CA GLY A 321 -28.08 15.31 11.26
C GLY A 321 -28.04 16.03 9.91
N ASN A 322 -27.39 17.19 9.86
CA ASN A 322 -26.97 17.81 8.61
C ASN A 322 -25.95 16.90 7.92
N PRO A 323 -26.21 16.39 6.69
CA PRO A 323 -25.29 15.48 6.02
C PRO A 323 -23.94 16.13 5.66
N PHE A 324 -23.85 17.47 5.71
CA PHE A 324 -22.63 18.23 5.48
C PHE A 324 -21.83 18.56 6.75
N GLU A 325 -22.31 18.17 7.95
CA GLU A 325 -21.70 18.58 9.23
C GLU A 325 -20.23 18.16 9.35
N SER A 326 -19.88 16.95 8.90
CA SER A 326 -18.51 16.43 8.89
C SER A 326 -17.53 17.27 8.04
N PHE A 327 -18.05 18.13 7.16
CA PHE A 327 -17.29 18.95 6.23
C PHE A 327 -17.45 20.45 6.49
N ARG A 328 -18.02 20.86 7.63
CA ARG A 328 -18.26 22.28 7.94
C ARG A 328 -16.99 23.14 7.86
N ASP A 329 -15.84 22.55 8.19
CA ASP A 329 -14.53 23.21 8.21
C ASP A 329 -13.79 23.08 6.87
N HIS A 330 -14.37 22.40 5.87
CA HIS A 330 -13.79 22.25 4.55
C HIS A 330 -13.95 23.57 3.75
N PRO A 331 -12.87 24.11 3.14
CA PRO A 331 -12.89 25.43 2.49
C PRO A 331 -13.93 25.55 1.36
N ALA A 332 -14.20 24.44 0.65
CA ALA A 332 -15.18 24.39 -0.42
C ALA A 332 -16.62 24.06 0.05
N CYS A 333 -16.88 23.93 1.35
CA CYS A 333 -18.17 23.44 1.85
C CYS A 333 -19.34 24.34 1.47
N LEU A 334 -19.20 25.64 1.71
CA LEU A 334 -20.24 26.61 1.36
C LEU A 334 -20.54 26.58 -0.14
N ASP A 335 -19.51 26.56 -0.99
CA ASP A 335 -19.65 26.55 -2.44
C ASP A 335 -20.37 25.29 -2.93
N MET A 336 -19.99 24.12 -2.41
CA MET A 336 -20.62 22.84 -2.74
C MET A 336 -22.10 22.80 -2.31
N VAL A 337 -22.43 23.31 -1.12
CA VAL A 337 -23.81 23.37 -0.64
C VAL A 337 -24.64 24.32 -1.50
N ILE A 338 -24.12 25.51 -1.84
CA ILE A 338 -24.79 26.46 -2.73
C ILE A 338 -25.03 25.81 -4.11
N GLU A 339 -24.08 25.06 -4.63
CA GLU A 339 -24.20 24.36 -5.91
C GLU A 339 -25.31 23.31 -5.89
N VAL A 340 -25.36 22.48 -4.84
CA VAL A 340 -26.46 21.51 -4.62
C VAL A 340 -27.82 22.20 -4.54
N LEU A 341 -27.93 23.29 -3.79
CA LEU A 341 -29.17 24.05 -3.66
C LEU A 341 -29.60 24.69 -4.99
N ARG A 342 -28.65 25.20 -5.77
CA ARG A 342 -28.89 25.77 -7.10
C ARG A 342 -29.44 24.70 -8.05
N VAL A 343 -28.80 23.53 -8.12
CA VAL A 343 -29.28 22.41 -8.96
C VAL A 343 -30.66 21.94 -8.51
N LYS A 344 -30.92 21.86 -7.19
CA LYS A 344 -32.24 21.51 -6.66
C LYS A 344 -33.33 22.50 -7.06
N ALA A 345 -33.04 23.81 -7.01
CA ALA A 345 -33.98 24.84 -7.41
C ALA A 345 -34.33 24.73 -8.90
N THR A 346 -33.35 24.47 -9.77
CA THR A 346 -33.58 24.32 -11.21
C THR A 346 -34.37 23.08 -11.60
N LYS A 347 -34.36 22.01 -10.80
CA LYS A 347 -35.12 20.77 -11.06
C LYS A 347 -36.60 20.85 -10.63
N LYS A 348 -36.99 21.86 -9.85
CA LYS A 348 -38.37 22.07 -9.38
C LYS A 348 -39.19 23.01 -10.26
N ALA A 349 -38.54 23.80 -11.11
CA ALA A 349 -39.15 24.63 -12.14
C ALA A 349 -39.42 23.78 -13.38
#